data_AF-A0A966UEJ4-F1
#
_entry.id   AF-A0A966UEJ4-F1
#
_cell.length_a   1.000
_cell.length_b   1.000
_cell.length_c   1.000
_cell.angle_alpha   90.00
_cell.angle_beta   90.00
_cell.angle_gamma   90.00
#
_symmetry.space_group_name_H-M   'P 1'
#
loop_
_entity.id
_entity.type
_entity.pdbx_description
1 polymer ?
#
loop_
_entity_poly.entity_id
_entity_poly.type
_entity_poly.pdbx_seq_one_letter_code
_entity_poly.pdbx_strand_id
1 'polypeptide(L)'
;MRAGFGQFQVASEEYLLFARQFGATDVLLNTPLLPGDGGRWQLHDLVKLRLRVEQFDLSLSALENVPTSFYDQIMLNGPRRDEQIDNMIFTIRNIARAGIPIFGYHWMPSHVWRTPPERIRGGALATAYDHTIAEKMPLTHDREYSEEEMWSNLEYWIKIITPIAEEEGIRLGIHPCDPPVEKLGGIPQLFRSFAAYKRLIEIYPSDSNGIEFCQGTFSEMKDDIYEMIEYFLARKK
;
A
#
# COMPACT_ATOMS: atom_id res chain seq x y z
N MET A 1 -18.85 10.63 -1.31
CA MET A 1 -18.05 9.50 -1.83
C MET A 1 -17.46 9.93 -3.16
N ARG A 2 -16.15 9.73 -3.38
CA ARG A 2 -15.48 9.95 -4.67
C ARG A 2 -15.23 8.58 -5.29
N ALA A 3 -15.70 8.35 -6.52
CA ALA A 3 -15.53 7.06 -7.19
C ALA A 3 -14.24 7.07 -8.01
N GLY A 4 -13.29 6.22 -7.61
CA GLY A 4 -12.01 6.06 -8.28
C GLY A 4 -11.92 4.78 -9.10
N PHE A 5 -11.17 4.85 -10.20
CA PHE A 5 -10.79 3.68 -11.00
C PHE A 5 -9.28 3.48 -10.88
N GLY A 6 -8.79 2.24 -10.72
CA GLY A 6 -7.38 2.04 -10.42
C GLY A 6 -6.83 0.63 -10.55
N GLN A 7 -5.70 0.41 -9.87
CA GLN A 7 -4.85 -0.81 -9.91
C GLN A 7 -4.09 -1.08 -11.23
N PHE A 8 -3.81 -0.06 -12.01
CA PHE A 8 -2.90 -0.16 -13.16
C PHE A 8 -1.61 0.63 -12.93
N GLN A 9 -0.53 0.18 -13.56
CA GLN A 9 0.81 0.76 -13.43
C GLN A 9 1.08 1.89 -14.45
N VAL A 10 0.25 2.01 -15.48
CA VAL A 10 0.44 2.98 -16.57
C VAL A 10 -0.84 3.75 -16.81
N ALA A 11 -0.76 5.08 -16.78
CA ALA A 11 -1.84 5.99 -17.16
C ALA A 11 -2.00 6.03 -18.70
N SER A 12 -2.32 4.88 -19.28
CA SER A 12 -2.52 4.74 -20.72
C SER A 12 -3.79 5.47 -21.16
N GLU A 13 -3.84 5.88 -22.42
CA GLU A 13 -5.04 6.49 -22.99
C GLU A 13 -6.26 5.58 -22.87
N GLU A 14 -6.08 4.28 -23.12
CA GLU A 14 -7.14 3.26 -23.00
C GLU A 14 -7.74 3.22 -21.59
N TYR A 15 -6.91 3.12 -20.55
CA TYR A 15 -7.40 3.04 -19.17
C TYR A 15 -8.05 4.35 -18.71
N LEU A 16 -7.50 5.51 -19.09
CA LEU A 16 -8.06 6.79 -18.69
C LEU A 16 -9.38 7.09 -19.41
N LEU A 17 -9.48 6.79 -20.71
CA LEU A 17 -10.74 6.89 -21.44
C LEU A 17 -11.78 5.92 -20.87
N PHE A 18 -11.39 4.69 -20.56
CA PHE A 18 -12.28 3.71 -19.94
C PHE A 18 -12.78 4.20 -18.58
N ALA A 19 -11.90 4.68 -17.71
CA ALA A 19 -12.26 5.22 -16.39
C ALA A 19 -13.32 6.34 -16.52
N ARG A 20 -13.09 7.27 -17.44
CA ARG A 20 -14.05 8.35 -17.72
C ARG A 20 -15.38 7.82 -18.27
N GLN A 21 -15.36 6.90 -19.23
CA GLN A 21 -16.55 6.30 -19.82
C GLN A 21 -17.37 5.49 -18.79
N PHE A 22 -16.67 4.85 -17.85
CA PHE A 22 -17.27 4.13 -16.73
C PHE A 22 -17.94 5.09 -15.72
N GLY A 23 -17.64 6.39 -15.79
CA GLY A 23 -18.18 7.41 -14.91
C GLY A 23 -17.34 7.66 -13.64
N ALA A 24 -16.09 7.17 -13.61
CA ALA A 24 -15.17 7.52 -12.55
C ALA A 24 -14.70 8.99 -12.71
N THR A 25 -14.48 9.66 -11.58
CA THR A 25 -13.92 11.02 -11.51
C THR A 25 -12.48 11.02 -11.04
N ASP A 26 -12.05 9.92 -10.44
CA ASP A 26 -10.79 9.79 -9.74
C ASP A 26 -10.01 8.58 -10.28
N VAL A 27 -8.69 8.67 -10.19
CA VAL A 27 -7.78 7.60 -10.56
C VAL A 27 -6.80 7.32 -9.42
N LEU A 28 -6.52 6.04 -9.23
CA LEU A 28 -5.42 5.53 -8.41
C LEU A 28 -4.51 4.67 -9.30
N LEU A 29 -3.20 4.87 -9.22
CA LEU A 29 -2.23 3.98 -9.88
C LEU A 29 -1.53 3.09 -8.88
N ASN A 30 -1.42 1.80 -9.22
CA ASN A 30 -0.65 0.85 -8.43
C ASN A 30 0.76 0.71 -8.95
N THR A 31 1.76 1.11 -8.15
CA THR A 31 3.18 1.07 -8.49
C THR A 31 3.44 1.63 -9.89
N PRO A 32 3.14 2.92 -10.13
CA PRO A 32 3.26 3.52 -11.45
C PRO A 32 4.68 3.38 -11.99
N LEU A 33 4.80 3.13 -13.30
CA LEU A 33 6.09 2.99 -13.97
C LEU A 33 6.75 4.37 -14.18
N LEU A 34 7.32 4.90 -13.10
CA LEU A 34 8.06 6.15 -13.07
C LEU A 34 9.58 5.88 -12.95
N PRO A 35 10.44 6.76 -13.48
CA PRO A 35 11.87 6.71 -13.21
C PRO A 35 12.15 6.74 -11.70
N GLY A 36 12.96 5.78 -11.23
CA GLY A 36 13.26 5.58 -9.81
C GLY A 36 14.75 5.69 -9.49
N ASP A 37 15.49 6.52 -10.23
CA ASP A 37 16.95 6.65 -10.10
C ASP A 37 17.35 6.95 -8.65
N GLY A 38 18.23 6.09 -8.10
CA GLY A 38 18.66 6.18 -6.71
C GLY A 38 17.60 5.78 -5.68
N GLY A 39 16.52 5.08 -6.07
CA GLY A 39 15.50 4.56 -5.15
C GLY A 39 14.49 5.62 -4.68
N ARG A 40 14.21 6.62 -5.51
CA ARG A 40 13.28 7.71 -5.20
C ARG A 40 12.63 8.28 -6.45
N TRP A 41 11.46 8.93 -6.31
CA TRP A 41 10.78 9.60 -7.41
C TRP A 41 11.04 11.11 -7.45
N GLN A 42 11.23 11.63 -8.66
CA GLN A 42 11.39 13.05 -8.89
C GLN A 42 10.04 13.76 -9.03
N LEU A 43 9.98 15.00 -8.54
CA LEU A 43 8.77 15.82 -8.62
C LEU A 43 8.23 15.96 -10.05
N HIS A 44 9.11 16.17 -11.04
CA HIS A 44 8.67 16.41 -12.41
C HIS A 44 8.01 15.18 -13.06
N ASP A 45 8.44 13.97 -12.69
CA ASP A 45 7.81 12.73 -13.16
C ASP A 45 6.41 12.55 -12.57
N LEU A 46 6.24 12.86 -11.28
CA LEU A 46 4.95 12.83 -10.60
C LEU A 46 3.99 13.90 -11.13
N VAL A 47 4.47 15.12 -11.38
CA VAL A 47 3.68 16.19 -12.00
C VAL A 47 3.27 15.80 -13.42
N LYS A 48 4.16 15.21 -14.21
CA LYS A 48 3.85 14.71 -15.55
C LYS A 48 2.77 13.64 -15.50
N LEU A 49 2.84 12.71 -14.55
CA LEU A 49 1.82 11.70 -14.32
C LEU A 49 0.46 12.33 -13.96
N ARG A 50 0.43 13.26 -13.01
CA ARG A 50 -0.81 13.96 -12.64
C ARG A 50 -1.42 14.69 -13.83
N LEU A 51 -0.62 15.51 -14.54
CA LEU A 51 -1.08 16.25 -15.72
C LEU A 51 -1.61 15.33 -16.81
N ARG A 52 -1.02 14.14 -16.98
CA ARG A 52 -1.53 13.14 -17.93
C ARG A 52 -2.93 12.64 -17.56
N VAL A 53 -3.21 12.43 -16.27
CA VAL A 53 -4.55 12.05 -15.80
C VAL A 53 -5.54 13.21 -15.98
N GLU A 54 -5.13 14.43 -15.62
CA GLU A 54 -5.95 15.65 -15.71
C GLU A 54 -6.35 15.99 -17.15
N GLN A 55 -5.55 15.62 -18.16
CA GLN A 55 -5.90 15.75 -19.59
C GLN A 55 -7.17 15.00 -20.00
N PHE A 56 -7.62 14.02 -19.20
CA PHE A 56 -8.83 13.24 -19.46
C PHE A 56 -10.03 13.67 -18.62
N ASP A 57 -9.95 14.84 -17.96
CA ASP A 57 -10.94 15.33 -16.99
C ASP A 57 -11.09 14.41 -15.77
N LEU A 58 -10.00 13.77 -15.34
CA LEU A 58 -9.90 12.90 -14.16
C LEU A 58 -8.96 13.50 -13.12
N SER A 59 -9.13 13.14 -11.85
CA SER A 59 -8.23 13.54 -10.76
C SER A 59 -7.32 12.38 -10.34
N LEU A 60 -6.00 12.60 -10.27
CA LEU A 60 -5.09 11.62 -9.66
C LEU A 60 -5.15 11.75 -8.13
N SER A 61 -5.88 10.84 -7.49
CA SER A 61 -6.22 10.96 -6.07
C SER A 61 -5.29 10.19 -5.15
N ALA A 62 -4.64 9.15 -5.66
CA ALA A 62 -3.76 8.31 -4.86
C ALA A 62 -2.71 7.61 -5.72
N LEU A 63 -1.57 7.30 -5.09
CA LEU A 63 -0.59 6.34 -5.58
C LEU A 63 -0.44 5.23 -4.54
N GLU A 64 -0.38 3.99 -5.00
CA GLU A 64 -0.28 2.82 -4.13
C GLU A 64 0.34 1.65 -4.90
N ASN A 65 1.64 1.45 -5.02
CA ASN A 65 2.66 1.69 -4.01
C ASN A 65 3.87 2.39 -4.65
N VAL A 66 4.95 2.57 -3.90
CA VAL A 66 6.29 2.72 -4.49
C VAL A 66 6.89 1.33 -4.74
N PRO A 67 7.92 1.17 -5.60
CA PRO A 67 8.64 -0.09 -5.72
C PRO A 67 9.17 -0.58 -4.36
N THR A 68 9.07 -1.89 -4.09
CA THR A 68 9.52 -2.48 -2.81
C THR A 68 10.98 -2.12 -2.48
N SER A 69 11.84 -2.02 -3.50
CA SER A 69 13.26 -1.65 -3.36
C SER A 69 13.50 -0.22 -2.85
N PHE A 70 12.46 0.61 -2.73
CA PHE A 70 12.57 1.94 -2.13
C PHE A 70 12.63 1.86 -0.60
N TYR A 71 12.10 0.79 0.01
CA TYR A 71 11.88 0.75 1.47
C TYR A 71 11.95 -0.66 2.10
N ASP A 72 12.44 -1.67 1.38
CA ASP A 72 12.65 -3.03 1.90
C ASP A 72 13.64 -3.08 3.07
N GLN A 73 14.70 -2.29 3.01
CA GLN A 73 15.68 -2.17 4.09
C GLN A 73 15.10 -1.42 5.30
N ILE A 74 14.08 -0.58 5.10
CA ILE A 74 13.28 0.00 6.19
C ILE A 74 12.45 -1.09 6.87
N MET A 75 11.73 -1.89 6.07
CA MET A 75 10.89 -2.99 6.60
C MET A 75 11.70 -4.01 7.39
N LEU A 76 12.89 -4.35 6.91
CA LEU A 76 13.73 -5.43 7.43
C LEU A 76 14.87 -4.98 8.34
N ASN A 77 14.95 -3.69 8.65
CA ASN A 77 16.04 -3.10 9.43
C ASN A 77 17.44 -3.43 8.86
N GLY A 78 17.59 -3.27 7.54
CA GLY A 78 18.81 -3.59 6.80
C GLY A 78 19.86 -2.47 6.81
N PRO A 79 21.08 -2.74 6.29
CA PRO A 79 22.21 -1.82 6.35
C PRO A 79 22.00 -0.48 5.62
N ARG A 80 21.09 -0.43 4.64
CA ARG A 80 20.73 0.80 3.90
C ARG A 80 19.44 1.45 4.38
N ARG A 81 18.93 1.06 5.56
CA ARG A 81 17.68 1.59 6.14
C ARG A 81 17.66 3.11 6.15
N ASP A 82 18.70 3.73 6.70
CA ASP A 82 18.71 5.19 6.90
C ASP A 82 18.76 5.94 5.55
N GLU A 83 19.47 5.41 4.56
CA GLU A 83 19.46 5.94 3.18
C GLU A 83 18.07 5.82 2.55
N GLN A 84 17.39 4.68 2.71
CA GLN A 84 16.03 4.50 2.21
C GLN A 84 15.02 5.40 2.92
N ILE A 85 15.19 5.66 4.22
CA ILE A 85 14.38 6.63 4.96
C ILE A 85 14.49 8.02 4.32
N ASP A 86 15.71 8.50 4.07
CA ASP A 86 15.93 9.80 3.42
C ASP A 86 15.28 9.85 2.02
N ASN A 87 15.43 8.79 1.24
CA ASN A 87 14.85 8.67 -0.10
C ASN A 87 13.31 8.62 -0.09
N MET A 88 12.72 7.95 0.89
CA MET A 88 11.28 7.88 1.05
C MET A 88 10.70 9.20 1.55
N ILE A 89 11.35 9.89 2.49
CA ILE A 89 10.96 11.25 2.89
C ILE A 89 10.96 12.17 1.66
N PHE A 90 12.01 12.10 0.84
CA PHE A 90 12.08 12.85 -0.42
C PHE A 90 10.93 12.51 -1.37
N THR A 91 10.62 11.22 -1.53
CA THR A 91 9.53 10.75 -2.40
C THR A 91 8.17 11.20 -1.89
N ILE A 92 7.87 11.05 -0.60
CA ILE A 92 6.60 11.46 0.03
C ILE A 92 6.38 12.97 -0.13
N ARG A 93 7.41 13.78 0.12
CA ARG A 93 7.35 15.23 -0.11
C ARG A 93 7.07 15.56 -1.57
N ASN A 94 7.68 14.83 -2.51
CA ASN A 94 7.42 15.05 -3.94
C ASN A 94 6.02 14.62 -4.38
N ILE A 95 5.46 13.54 -3.80
CA ILE A 95 4.07 13.14 -4.02
C ILE A 95 3.12 14.27 -3.59
N ALA A 96 3.34 14.81 -2.39
CA ALA A 96 2.54 15.92 -1.87
C ALA A 96 2.68 17.19 -2.73
N ARG A 97 3.92 17.59 -3.06
CA ARG A 97 4.20 18.77 -3.92
C ARG A 97 3.69 18.62 -5.35
N ALA A 98 3.56 17.39 -5.85
CA ALA A 98 2.89 17.12 -7.10
C ALA A 98 1.36 17.33 -7.00
N GLY A 99 0.81 17.52 -5.80
CA GLY A 99 -0.61 17.70 -5.55
C GLY A 99 -1.39 16.39 -5.46
N ILE A 100 -0.72 15.28 -5.16
CA ILE A 100 -1.36 13.97 -5.00
C ILE A 100 -1.67 13.78 -3.50
N PRO A 101 -2.95 13.71 -3.09
CA PRO A 101 -3.32 13.88 -1.69
C PRO A 101 -3.19 12.61 -0.84
N ILE A 102 -3.04 11.43 -1.44
CA ILE A 102 -3.01 10.14 -0.74
C ILE A 102 -1.84 9.30 -1.23
N PHE A 103 -1.07 8.76 -0.30
CA PHE A 103 -0.06 7.75 -0.56
C PHE A 103 -0.40 6.45 0.18
N GLY A 104 -0.77 5.43 -0.58
CA GLY A 104 -0.95 4.06 -0.10
C GLY A 104 0.36 3.28 -0.13
N TYR A 105 0.60 2.47 0.89
CA TYR A 105 1.76 1.58 0.98
C TYR A 105 1.40 0.30 1.74
N HIS A 106 2.27 -0.72 1.73
CA HIS A 106 2.09 -1.95 2.49
C HIS A 106 3.32 -2.26 3.36
N TRP A 107 3.20 -3.23 4.27
CA TRP A 107 4.33 -3.71 5.11
C TRP A 107 4.62 -5.19 4.85
N MET A 108 4.82 -5.53 3.58
CA MET A 108 5.05 -6.91 3.11
C MET A 108 6.35 -6.99 2.32
N PRO A 109 7.51 -7.18 2.96
CA PRO A 109 8.79 -7.28 2.25
C PRO A 109 8.89 -8.55 1.41
N SER A 110 8.12 -9.62 1.73
CA SER A 110 8.09 -10.83 0.93
C SER A 110 7.45 -10.56 -0.42
N HIS A 111 6.13 -10.29 -0.49
CA HIS A 111 5.33 -9.81 -1.64
C HIS A 111 3.84 -10.04 -1.31
N VAL A 112 2.91 -9.71 -2.23
CA VAL A 112 1.52 -10.19 -2.19
C VAL A 112 1.48 -11.64 -2.67
N TRP A 113 1.08 -12.57 -1.81
CA TRP A 113 1.21 -14.00 -2.11
C TRP A 113 0.01 -14.53 -2.89
N ARG A 114 0.30 -15.31 -3.93
CA ARG A 114 -0.68 -16.04 -4.75
C ARG A 114 -0.18 -17.45 -4.99
N THR A 115 -1.11 -18.37 -5.21
CA THR A 115 -0.84 -19.73 -5.71
C THR A 115 -1.39 -19.86 -7.12
N PRO A 116 -1.26 -21.02 -7.80
CA PRO A 116 -1.81 -21.17 -9.15
C PRO A 116 -3.28 -20.72 -9.22
N PRO A 117 -3.66 -19.99 -10.28
CA PRO A 117 -5.01 -19.46 -10.42
C PRO A 117 -6.04 -20.59 -10.59
N GLU A 118 -7.27 -20.32 -10.17
CA GLU A 118 -8.37 -21.29 -10.18
C GLU A 118 -9.47 -20.89 -11.16
N ARG A 119 -10.18 -21.88 -11.69
CA ARG A 119 -11.38 -21.63 -12.48
C ARG A 119 -12.58 -21.43 -11.57
N ILE A 120 -13.21 -20.28 -11.66
CA ILE A 120 -14.40 -19.92 -10.89
C ILE A 120 -15.67 -20.01 -11.76
N ARG A 121 -16.79 -19.54 -11.20
CA ARG A 121 -18.11 -19.50 -11.84
C ARG A 121 -18.03 -19.03 -13.29
N GLY A 122 -18.64 -19.80 -14.19
CA GLY A 122 -18.66 -19.51 -15.63
C GLY A 122 -17.36 -19.83 -16.37
N GLY A 123 -16.40 -20.52 -15.74
CA GLY A 123 -15.14 -20.92 -16.38
C GLY A 123 -14.09 -19.81 -16.43
N ALA A 124 -14.37 -18.65 -15.83
CA ALA A 124 -13.43 -17.55 -15.70
C ALA A 124 -12.22 -17.96 -14.85
N LEU A 125 -11.04 -17.47 -15.22
CA LEU A 125 -9.82 -17.66 -14.44
C LEU A 125 -9.71 -16.54 -13.40
N ALA A 126 -9.45 -16.89 -12.15
CA ALA A 126 -9.25 -15.94 -11.06
C ALA A 126 -7.96 -16.22 -10.30
N THR A 127 -7.38 -15.19 -9.70
CA THR A 127 -6.28 -15.35 -8.75
C THR A 127 -6.75 -16.17 -7.54
N ALA A 128 -5.87 -17.02 -7.02
CA ALA A 128 -6.18 -17.87 -5.88
C ALA A 128 -5.01 -17.92 -4.89
N TYR A 129 -5.32 -18.42 -3.69
CA TYR A 129 -4.34 -18.69 -2.65
C TYR A 129 -4.67 -20.01 -1.94
N ASP A 130 -3.67 -20.87 -1.80
CA ASP A 130 -3.71 -22.12 -1.05
C ASP A 130 -2.55 -22.14 -0.03
N HIS A 131 -2.90 -22.13 1.25
CA HIS A 131 -1.94 -22.08 2.34
C HIS A 131 -0.98 -23.28 2.32
N THR A 132 -1.45 -24.46 1.96
CA THR A 132 -0.66 -25.71 1.96
C THR A 132 0.39 -25.74 0.85
N ILE A 133 0.22 -24.91 -0.19
CA ILE A 133 1.23 -24.68 -1.23
C ILE A 133 2.22 -23.61 -0.75
N ALA A 134 1.70 -22.50 -0.20
CA ALA A 134 2.52 -21.38 0.25
C ALA A 134 3.50 -21.77 1.37
N GLU A 135 3.09 -22.61 2.32
CA GLU A 135 3.96 -23.11 3.41
C GLU A 135 5.19 -23.90 2.92
N LYS A 136 5.13 -24.47 1.70
CA LYS A 136 6.23 -25.24 1.11
C LYS A 136 7.21 -24.36 0.34
N MET A 137 6.89 -23.09 0.13
CA MET A 137 7.77 -22.16 -0.55
C MET A 137 8.95 -21.78 0.35
N PRO A 138 10.13 -21.50 -0.22
CA PRO A 138 11.31 -21.14 0.55
C PRO A 138 11.13 -19.80 1.27
N LEU A 139 12.03 -19.54 2.23
CA LEU A 139 12.16 -18.23 2.84
C LEU A 139 12.51 -17.18 1.77
N THR A 140 11.97 -15.98 1.93
CA THR A 140 12.18 -14.89 0.96
C THR A 140 13.45 -14.08 1.23
N HIS A 141 13.96 -14.14 2.46
CA HIS A 141 15.09 -13.34 2.94
C HIS A 141 16.08 -14.17 3.77
N ASP A 142 16.22 -15.45 3.41
CA ASP A 142 17.18 -16.42 3.99
C ASP A 142 17.11 -16.63 5.52
N ARG A 143 16.10 -16.07 6.19
CA ARG A 143 15.84 -16.28 7.62
C ARG A 143 14.36 -16.05 7.97
N GLU A 144 14.03 -16.40 9.21
CA GLU A 144 12.76 -16.02 9.83
C GLU A 144 12.91 -14.71 10.61
N TYR A 145 11.86 -13.91 10.59
CA TYR A 145 11.70 -12.67 11.34
C TYR A 145 10.67 -12.90 12.45
N SER A 146 10.89 -12.29 13.61
CA SER A 146 9.89 -12.35 14.69
C SER A 146 8.84 -11.27 14.51
N GLU A 147 7.64 -11.49 15.07
CA GLU A 147 6.57 -10.50 15.02
C GLU A 147 6.95 -9.21 15.77
N GLU A 148 7.67 -9.32 16.89
CA GLU A 148 8.21 -8.18 17.64
C GLU A 148 9.20 -7.36 16.80
N GLU A 149 10.10 -8.03 16.06
CA GLU A 149 11.05 -7.38 15.18
C GLU A 149 10.33 -6.55 14.11
N MET A 150 9.36 -7.16 13.42
CA MET A 150 8.61 -6.50 12.35
C MET A 150 7.78 -5.32 12.87
N TRP A 151 7.16 -5.47 14.05
CA TRP A 151 6.43 -4.38 14.69
C TRP A 151 7.34 -3.23 15.13
N SER A 152 8.52 -3.53 15.69
CA SER A 152 9.50 -2.51 16.09
C SER A 152 9.95 -1.67 14.88
N ASN A 153 10.24 -2.33 13.76
CA ASN A 153 10.62 -1.67 12.51
C ASN A 153 9.49 -0.79 11.97
N LEU A 154 8.25 -1.30 11.99
CA LEU A 154 7.07 -0.53 11.57
C LEU A 154 6.85 0.68 12.48
N GLU A 155 6.91 0.52 13.79
CA GLU A 155 6.72 1.62 14.74
C GLU A 155 7.75 2.74 14.53
N TYR A 156 9.01 2.36 14.31
CA TYR A 156 10.07 3.29 13.96
C TYR A 156 9.74 4.07 12.69
N TRP A 157 9.29 3.37 11.64
CA TRP A 157 8.90 3.97 10.38
C TRP A 157 7.70 4.91 10.50
N ILE A 158 6.60 4.47 11.12
CA ILE A 158 5.37 5.27 11.30
C ILE A 158 5.67 6.58 12.03
N LYS A 159 6.51 6.54 13.07
CA LYS A 159 6.93 7.74 13.83
C LYS A 159 7.77 8.72 13.00
N ILE A 160 8.37 8.27 11.90
CA ILE A 160 9.14 9.11 10.97
C ILE A 160 8.24 9.69 9.88
N ILE A 161 7.42 8.86 9.20
CA ILE A 161 6.65 9.34 8.04
C ILE A 161 5.41 10.12 8.37
N THR A 162 4.75 9.79 9.48
CA THR A 162 3.46 10.41 9.80
C THR A 162 3.58 11.91 9.98
N PRO A 163 4.56 12.44 10.75
CA PRO A 163 4.76 13.88 10.86
C PRO A 163 5.07 14.57 9.52
N ILE A 164 5.77 13.89 8.61
CA ILE A 164 6.08 14.44 7.28
C ILE A 164 4.82 14.52 6.42
N ALA A 165 3.95 13.51 6.48
CA ALA A 165 2.67 13.54 5.78
C ALA A 165 1.73 14.61 6.35
N GLU A 166 1.75 14.84 7.67
CA GLU A 166 1.03 15.95 8.31
C GLU A 166 1.56 17.31 7.84
N GLU A 167 2.89 17.50 7.85
CA GLU A 167 3.56 18.73 7.38
C GLU A 167 3.16 19.07 5.94
N GLU A 168 3.16 18.06 5.07
CA GLU A 168 2.87 18.21 3.65
C GLU A 168 1.36 18.12 3.32
N GLY A 169 0.50 17.90 4.32
CA GLY A 169 -0.95 17.92 4.19
C GLY A 169 -1.55 16.75 3.39
N ILE A 170 -0.89 15.59 3.38
CA ILE A 170 -1.37 14.37 2.70
C ILE A 170 -1.73 13.27 3.70
N ARG A 171 -2.49 12.26 3.24
CA ARG A 171 -2.81 11.07 4.03
C ARG A 171 -1.99 9.86 3.58
N LEU A 172 -1.54 9.09 4.56
CA LEU A 172 -0.93 7.78 4.37
C LEU A 172 -1.96 6.70 4.65
N GLY A 173 -2.02 5.67 3.81
CA GLY A 173 -2.87 4.50 4.02
C GLY A 173 -2.04 3.23 3.97
N ILE A 174 -2.08 2.41 5.02
CA ILE A 174 -1.42 1.12 5.00
C ILE A 174 -2.40 0.02 4.57
N HIS A 175 -2.04 -0.72 3.53
CA HIS A 175 -2.81 -1.84 2.99
C HIS A 175 -2.64 -3.09 3.86
N PRO A 176 -3.69 -3.93 4.02
CA PRO A 176 -3.60 -5.22 4.72
C PRO A 176 -2.59 -6.16 4.08
N CYS A 177 -2.10 -7.10 4.88
CA CYS A 177 -1.31 -8.19 4.34
C CYS A 177 -2.23 -9.13 3.55
N ASP A 178 -1.88 -9.40 2.29
CA ASP A 178 -2.70 -10.20 1.38
C ASP A 178 -1.96 -11.48 0.96
N PRO A 179 -2.35 -12.65 1.50
CA PRO A 179 -3.49 -12.89 2.40
C PRO A 179 -3.18 -12.59 3.88
N PRO A 180 -4.21 -12.37 4.73
CA PRO A 180 -4.04 -12.01 6.14
C PRO A 180 -3.79 -13.25 7.02
N VAL A 181 -2.68 -13.96 6.77
CA VAL A 181 -2.26 -15.17 7.51
C VAL A 181 -1.14 -14.85 8.49
N GLU A 182 -0.68 -15.78 9.34
CA GLU A 182 0.31 -15.47 10.38
C GLU A 182 1.70 -15.11 9.82
N LYS A 183 2.22 -15.92 8.91
CA LYS A 183 3.60 -15.80 8.40
C LYS A 183 3.69 -16.36 7.00
N LEU A 184 4.44 -15.69 6.12
CA LEU A 184 4.74 -16.18 4.77
C LEU A 184 6.19 -15.91 4.40
N GLY A 185 6.87 -16.93 3.87
CA GLY A 185 8.26 -16.83 3.42
C GLY A 185 9.23 -16.32 4.50
N GLY A 186 8.99 -16.66 5.77
CA GLY A 186 9.78 -16.21 6.92
C GLY A 186 9.35 -14.87 7.52
N ILE A 187 8.35 -14.20 6.96
CA ILE A 187 7.93 -12.84 7.36
C ILE A 187 6.54 -12.86 8.02
N PRO A 188 6.42 -12.42 9.29
CA PRO A 188 5.14 -12.17 9.94
C PRO A 188 4.32 -11.14 9.17
N GLN A 189 3.07 -11.48 8.87
CA GLN A 189 2.15 -10.55 8.21
C GLN A 189 1.40 -9.76 9.28
N LEU A 190 1.82 -8.52 9.54
CA LEU A 190 1.31 -7.75 10.69
C LEU A 190 -0.16 -7.37 10.55
N PHE A 191 -0.56 -6.89 9.37
CA PHE A 191 -1.88 -6.33 9.10
C PHE A 191 -2.88 -7.40 8.70
N ARG A 192 -3.17 -8.29 9.66
CA ARG A 192 -4.03 -9.47 9.48
C ARG A 192 -5.21 -9.55 10.45
N SER A 193 -5.44 -8.52 11.26
CA SER A 193 -6.49 -8.51 12.29
C SER A 193 -6.92 -7.11 12.71
N PHE A 194 -8.09 -7.02 13.32
CA PHE A 194 -8.61 -5.79 13.89
C PHE A 194 -7.67 -5.21 14.97
N ALA A 195 -7.10 -6.08 15.80
CA ALA A 195 -6.14 -5.68 16.84
C ALA A 195 -4.88 -5.03 16.25
N ALA A 196 -4.37 -5.53 15.13
CA ALA A 196 -3.21 -4.94 14.45
C ALA A 196 -3.51 -3.51 13.97
N TYR A 197 -4.70 -3.28 13.42
CA TYR A 197 -5.09 -1.94 12.97
C TYR A 197 -5.41 -0.98 14.11
N LYS A 198 -5.92 -1.46 15.25
CA LYS A 198 -6.02 -0.64 16.48
C LYS A 198 -4.64 -0.19 16.94
N ARG A 199 -3.67 -1.11 16.97
CA ARG A 199 -2.27 -0.78 17.32
C ARG A 199 -1.71 0.27 16.37
N LEU A 200 -1.85 0.12 15.05
CA LEU A 200 -1.34 1.07 14.05
C LEU A 200 -1.76 2.51 14.33
N ILE A 201 -3.06 2.74 14.53
CA ILE A 201 -3.57 4.10 14.70
C ILE A 201 -3.15 4.73 16.04
N GLU A 202 -2.73 3.90 16.99
CA GLU A 202 -2.18 4.30 18.28
C GLU A 202 -0.67 4.59 18.25
N ILE A 203 0.09 4.04 17.28
CA ILE A 203 1.54 4.30 17.14
C ILE A 203 1.81 5.81 17.01
N TYR A 204 0.99 6.48 16.19
CA TYR A 204 1.01 7.92 16.03
C TYR A 204 -0.42 8.43 15.77
N PRO A 205 -1.07 9.10 16.74
CA PRO A 205 -2.47 9.49 16.65
C PRO A 205 -2.66 10.74 15.77
N SER A 206 -2.62 10.52 14.45
CA SER A 206 -2.75 11.55 13.41
C SER A 206 -3.78 11.16 12.35
N ASP A 207 -4.50 12.13 11.79
CA ASP A 207 -5.37 11.94 10.62
C ASP A 207 -4.59 11.52 9.35
N SER A 208 -3.29 11.79 9.29
CA SER A 208 -2.40 11.35 8.20
C SER A 208 -1.92 9.91 8.35
N ASN A 209 -2.07 9.29 9.54
CA ASN A 209 -1.86 7.85 9.75
C ASN A 209 -3.21 7.12 9.63
N GLY A 210 -3.57 6.79 8.39
CA GLY A 210 -4.84 6.18 8.00
C GLY A 210 -4.70 4.72 7.57
N ILE A 211 -5.84 4.13 7.20
CA ILE A 211 -5.95 2.73 6.82
C ILE A 211 -6.42 2.63 5.37
N GLU A 212 -5.73 1.84 4.56
CA GLU A 212 -6.29 1.42 3.28
C GLU A 212 -7.18 0.19 3.49
N PHE A 213 -8.48 0.43 3.61
CA PHE A 213 -9.47 -0.58 3.98
C PHE A 213 -9.87 -1.45 2.78
N CYS A 214 -8.95 -2.30 2.31
CA CYS A 214 -9.21 -3.24 1.22
C CYS A 214 -10.24 -4.29 1.65
N GLN A 215 -11.48 -4.14 1.21
CA GLN A 215 -12.58 -5.02 1.61
C GLN A 215 -12.34 -6.49 1.25
N GLY A 216 -11.63 -6.77 0.15
CA GLY A 216 -11.24 -8.13 -0.22
C GLY A 216 -10.45 -8.81 0.90
N THR A 217 -9.30 -8.22 1.25
CA THR A 217 -8.41 -8.78 2.27
C THR A 217 -8.98 -8.68 3.68
N PHE A 218 -9.65 -7.58 4.05
CA PHE A 218 -10.31 -7.47 5.37
C PHE A 218 -11.41 -8.53 5.54
N SER A 219 -12.12 -8.90 4.48
CA SER A 219 -13.15 -9.96 4.56
C SER A 219 -12.58 -11.37 4.76
N GLU A 220 -11.29 -11.56 4.54
CA GLU A 220 -10.58 -12.81 4.81
C GLU A 220 -10.08 -12.92 6.26
N MET A 221 -10.13 -11.82 7.03
CA MET A 221 -9.78 -11.83 8.45
C MET A 221 -10.88 -12.54 9.28
N LYS A 222 -10.50 -13.04 10.45
CA LYS A 222 -11.46 -13.68 11.37
C LYS A 222 -12.35 -12.66 12.11
N ASP A 223 -11.97 -11.40 12.11
CA ASP A 223 -12.67 -10.30 12.78
C ASP A 223 -13.91 -9.83 12.00
N ASP A 224 -14.87 -9.18 12.67
CA ASP A 224 -16.07 -8.65 12.03
C ASP A 224 -15.75 -7.37 11.24
N ILE A 225 -15.90 -7.43 9.91
CA ILE A 225 -15.63 -6.30 9.02
C ILE A 225 -16.55 -5.10 9.28
N TYR A 226 -17.81 -5.30 9.68
CA TYR A 226 -18.73 -4.22 9.97
C TYR A 226 -18.35 -3.48 11.25
N GLU A 227 -17.95 -4.22 12.29
CA GLU A 227 -17.41 -3.63 13.52
C GLU A 227 -16.15 -2.81 13.24
N MET A 228 -15.24 -3.34 12.41
CA MET A 228 -14.04 -2.62 11.99
C MET A 228 -14.38 -1.32 11.26
N ILE A 229 -15.31 -1.36 10.31
CA ILE A 229 -15.77 -0.17 9.58
C ILE A 229 -16.32 0.88 10.55
N GLU A 230 -17.24 0.50 11.45
CA GLU A 230 -17.83 1.44 12.41
C GLU A 230 -16.77 2.04 13.33
N TYR A 231 -15.84 1.23 13.83
CA TYR A 231 -14.79 1.65 14.74
C TYR A 231 -13.82 2.66 14.13
N PHE A 232 -13.36 2.40 12.90
CA PHE A 232 -12.39 3.25 12.21
C PHE A 232 -13.02 4.52 11.62
N LEU A 233 -14.26 4.44 11.10
CA LEU A 233 -15.01 5.62 10.66
C LEU A 233 -15.25 6.62 11.79
N ALA A 234 -15.63 6.14 12.98
CA ALA A 234 -15.81 7.00 14.17
C ALA A 234 -14.52 7.75 14.58
N ARG A 235 -13.36 7.29 14.11
CA ARG A 235 -12.03 7.85 14.38
C ARG A 235 -11.40 8.54 13.17
N LYS A 236 -12.14 8.69 12.06
CA LYS A 236 -11.69 9.32 10.80
C LYS A 236 -10.44 8.66 10.18
N LYS A 237 -10.33 7.34 10.35
CA LYS A 237 -9.22 6.51 9.86
C LYS A 237 -9.53 5.86 8.52
#